data_AF-A0A316BZN7-F1
#
_entry.id   AF-A0A316BZN7-F1
#
_cell.length_a   1.000
_cell.length_b   1.000
_cell.length_c   1.000
_cell.angle_alpha   90.00
_cell.angle_beta   90.00
_cell.angle_gamma   90.00
#
_symmetry.space_group_name_H-M   'P 1'
#
loop_
_entity.id
_entity.type
_entity.pdbx_description
1 polymer ?
#
loop_
_entity_poly.entity_id
_entity_poly.type
_entity_poly.pdbx_seq_one_letter_code
_entity_poly.pdbx_strand_id
1 'polypeptide(L)' 'MTKLTESEAIVSRLPWFYGDGYSYGGQIILTIGGRSVSFGNSGEDELIAIELACRWNAGRATLEADDAT' A
#
# COMPACT_ATOMS: atom_id res chain seq x y z
N MET A 1 -0.14 14.40 -11.06
CA MET A 1 -0.67 13.02 -11.02
C MET A 1 0.51 12.10 -11.25
N THR A 2 1.08 11.58 -10.16
CA THR A 2 2.27 10.72 -10.22
C THR A 2 1.86 9.43 -10.91
N LYS A 3 2.49 9.12 -12.03
CA LYS A 3 2.31 7.86 -12.75
C LYS A 3 2.93 6.80 -11.82
N LEU A 4 2.12 6.13 -11.01
CA LEU A 4 2.53 4.89 -10.37
C LEU A 4 3.13 4.03 -11.49
N THR A 5 4.42 3.74 -11.41
CA THR A 5 5.00 2.74 -12.29
C THR A 5 4.20 1.46 -12.05
N GLU A 6 3.93 0.66 -13.08
CA GLU A 6 2.94 -0.45 -13.04
C GLU A 6 3.15 -1.50 -11.94
N SER A 7 4.22 -1.36 -11.13
CA SER A 7 4.66 -2.30 -10.11
C SER A 7 5.04 -1.63 -8.77
N GLU A 8 4.80 -0.35 -8.51
CA GLU A 8 5.10 0.27 -7.20
C GLU A 8 4.02 -0.07 -6.16
N ALA A 9 4.43 -0.42 -4.93
CA ALA A 9 3.54 -0.67 -3.81
C ALA A 9 3.44 0.53 -2.85
N ILE A 10 2.22 0.98 -2.56
CA ILE A 10 1.91 2.10 -1.67
C ILE A 10 0.79 1.70 -0.70
N VAL A 11 0.93 2.08 0.57
CA VAL A 11 -0.12 1.95 1.58
C VAL A 11 -0.86 3.26 1.75
N SER A 12 -2.18 3.20 1.83
CA SER A 12 -3.03 4.35 2.16
C SER A 12 -4.11 3.94 3.14
N ARG A 13 -4.61 4.90 3.92
CA ARG A 13 -5.76 4.70 4.81
C ARG A 13 -6.94 5.48 4.24
N LEU A 14 -7.99 4.76 3.85
CA LEU A 14 -9.26 5.37 3.48
C LEU A 14 -10.07 5.65 4.75
N PRO A 15 -10.52 6.90 4.98
CA PRO A 15 -11.38 7.18 6.12
C PRO A 15 -12.65 6.34 6.05
N TRP A 16 -13.05 5.78 7.18
CA TRP A 16 -14.36 5.13 7.28
C TRP A 16 -15.43 6.23 7.20
N PHE A 17 -16.29 6.18 6.19
CA PHE A 17 -17.40 7.14 6.08
C PHE A 17 -18.57 6.63 6.93
N TYR A 18 -18.42 6.68 8.25
CA TYR A 18 -19.58 6.80 9.13
C TYR A 18 -19.77 8.30 9.34
N GLY A 19 -20.95 8.82 9.01
CA GLY A 19 -21.29 10.25 9.04
C GLY A 19 -21.29 10.90 10.43
N ASP A 20 -20.57 10.34 11.41
CA ASP A 20 -20.47 10.79 12.79
C ASP A 20 -19.24 11.68 13.07
N GLY A 21 -18.27 11.73 12.15
CA GLY A 21 -17.12 12.63 12.24
C GLY A 21 -16.01 12.21 13.23
N TYR A 22 -16.11 11.04 13.86
CA TYR A 22 -15.14 10.58 14.89
C TYR A 22 -14.43 9.26 14.54
N SER A 23 -14.56 8.78 13.31
CA SER A 23 -14.02 7.50 12.87
C SER A 23 -12.49 7.50 12.71
N TYR A 24 -11.76 7.13 13.76
CA TYR A 24 -10.30 6.88 13.74
C TYR A 24 -9.88 5.54 13.11
N GLY A 25 -10.81 4.77 12.53
CA GLY A 25 -10.59 3.39 12.06
C GLY A 25 -10.79 3.19 10.57
N GLY A 26 -10.14 4.00 9.74
CA GLY A 26 -10.21 3.86 8.28
C GLY A 26 -9.70 2.52 7.75
N GLN A 27 -10.23 2.08 6.60
CA GLN A 27 -9.78 0.85 5.92
C GLN A 27 -8.38 1.08 5.33
N ILE A 28 -7.47 0.17 5.62
CA ILE A 28 -6.13 0.14 5.05
C ILE A 28 -6.17 -0.50 3.67
N ILE A 29 -5.58 0.20 2.72
CA ILE A 29 -5.51 -0.17 1.31
C ILE A 29 -4.03 -0.28 0.91
N LEU A 30 -3.63 -1.47 0.49
CA LEU A 30 -2.37 -1.68 -0.21
C LEU A 30 -2.63 -1.58 -1.71
N THR A 31 -1.98 -0.63 -2.38
CA THR A 31 -2.04 -0.48 -3.83
C THR A 31 -0.72 -0.94 -4.43
N ILE A 32 -0.76 -1.87 -5.38
CA ILE A 32 0.42 -2.34 -6.12
C ILE A 32 0.14 -2.08 -7.60
N GLY A 33 0.92 -1.17 -8.19
CA GLY A 33 0.68 -0.68 -9.55
C GLY A 33 -0.73 -0.11 -9.70
N GLY A 34 -1.54 -0.73 -10.56
CA GLY A 34 -2.94 -0.34 -10.79
C GLY A 34 -3.99 -1.12 -9.98
N ARG A 35 -3.59 -1.96 -9.02
CA ARG A 35 -4.51 -2.82 -8.26
C ARG A 35 -4.51 -2.46 -6.77
N SER A 36 -5.69 -2.46 -6.16
CA SER A 36 -5.86 -2.16 -4.73
C SER A 36 -6.43 -3.35 -3.98
N VAL A 37 -5.85 -3.64 -2.81
CA VAL A 37 -6.22 -4.73 -1.90
C VAL A 37 -6.60 -4.13 -0.55
N SER A 38 -7.76 -4.52 -0.04
CA SER A 38 -8.19 -4.17 1.32
C SER A 38 -7.54 -5.12 2.32
N PHE A 39 -6.84 -4.58 3.32
CA PHE A 39 -6.11 -5.37 4.32
C PHE A 39 -6.89 -5.56 5.63
N GLY A 40 -7.32 -4.45 6.23
CA GLY A 40 -7.98 -4.41 7.53
C GLY A 40 -8.14 -2.96 8.00
N ASN A 41 -8.35 -2.73 9.28
CA ASN A 41 -8.53 -1.37 9.83
C ASN A 41 -7.76 -1.12 11.13
N SER A 42 -7.09 -2.13 11.69
CA SER A 42 -6.31 -2.00 12.92
C SER A 42 -4.93 -1.39 12.65
N GLY A 43 -4.25 -0.93 13.71
CA GLY A 43 -2.86 -0.48 13.60
C GLY A 43 -1.90 -1.61 13.20
N GLU A 44 -2.18 -2.85 13.61
CA GLU A 44 -1.38 -4.02 13.24
C GLU A 44 -1.49 -4.33 11.74
N ASP A 45 -2.71 -4.22 11.18
CA ASP A 45 -2.93 -4.38 9.74
C ASP A 45 -2.13 -3.34 8.93
N GLU A 46 -1.98 -2.12 9.46
CA GLU A 46 -1.23 -1.05 8.80
C GLU A 46 0.26 -1.37 8.77
N LEU A 47 0.81 -1.86 9.89
CA LEU A 47 2.20 -2.28 9.97
C LEU A 47 2.50 -3.44 9.00
N ILE A 48 1.60 -4.42 8.90
CA ILE A 48 1.73 -5.53 7.96
C ILE A 48 1.68 -5.03 6.51
N ALA A 49 0.73 -4.14 6.18
CA ALA A 49 0.62 -3.57 4.84
C ALA A 49 1.88 -2.77 4.46
N ILE A 50 2.47 -2.02 5.41
CA ILE A 50 3.70 -1.27 5.21
C ILE A 50 4.86 -2.23 4.93
N GLU A 51 5.04 -3.26 5.74
CA GLU A 51 6.11 -4.25 5.54
C GLU A 51 6.01 -4.93 4.17
N LEU A 52 4.79 -5.28 3.74
CA LEU A 52 4.56 -5.86 2.42
C LEU A 52 4.93 -4.89 1.29
N ALA A 53 4.55 -3.62 1.40
CA ALA A 53 4.92 -2.60 0.42
C ALA A 53 6.44 -2.42 0.35
N CYS A 54 7.11 -2.37 1.51
CA CYS A 54 8.57 -2.28 1.60
C CYS A 54 9.26 -3.46 0.91
N ARG A 55 8.84 -4.70 1.21
CA ARG A 55 9.43 -5.90 0.59
C ARG A 55 9.20 -5.97 -0.91
N TRP A 56 8.00 -5.62 -1.35
CA TRP A 56 7.67 -5.60 -2.78
C TRP A 56 8.57 -4.62 -3.53
N ASN A 57 8.69 -3.39 -3.03
CA ASN A 57 9.50 -2.36 -3.64
C ASN A 57 11.00 -2.71 -3.62
N ALA A 58 11.49 -3.33 -2.54
CA ALA A 58 12.86 -3.81 -2.45
C ALA A 58 13.16 -4.92 -3.46
N GLY A 59 12.29 -5.93 -3.58
CA GLY A 59 12.45 -7.01 -4.56
C GLY A 59 12.43 -6.50 -5.99
N ARG A 60 11.61 -5.48 -6.28
CA ARG A 60 11.58 -4.80 -7.59
C ARG A 60 12.91 -4.10 -7.90
N ALA A 61 13.49 -3.39 -6.93
CA ALA A 61 14.77 -2.71 -7.10
C ALA A 61 15.91 -3.69 -7.42
N THR A 62 15.84 -4.92 -6.89
CA THR A 62 16.80 -5.99 -7.22
C THR A 62 16.63 -6.48 -8.66
N LEU A 63 15.40 -6.72 -9.12
CA LEU A 63 15.15 -7.18 -10.49
C LEU A 63 15.57 -6.15 -11.55
N GLU A 64 15.32 -4.86 -11.30
CA GLU A 64 15.77 -3.79 -12.21
C GLU A 64 17.30 -3.68 -12.28
N ALA A 65 18.02 -4.07 -11.22
CA ALA A 65 19.48 -4.08 -11.22
C ALA A 65 20.05 -5.28 -12.01
N ASP A 66 19.41 -6.44 -11.92
CA ASP A 66 19.82 -7.65 -12.65
C ASP A 66 19.58 -7.50 -14.18
N ASP A 67 18.45 -6.92 -14.60
CA ASP A 67 18.13 -6.69 -16.03
C ASP A 67 19.03 -5.63 -16.70
N ALA A 68 19.74 -4.81 -15.92
CA ALA A 68 20.62 -3.75 -16.41
C ALA A 68 22.09 -4.20 -16.63
N THR A 69 22.41 -5.47 -16.35
CA THR A 69 23.76 -6.04 -16.44
C THR A 69 23.90 -6.98 -17.65
#